data_AF-A0A9D7M2N1-F1
#
_entry.id   AF-A0A9D7M2N1-F1
#
_cell.length_a   1.000
_cell.length_b   1.000
_cell.length_c   1.000
_cell.angle_alpha   90.00
_cell.angle_beta   90.00
_cell.angle_gamma   90.00
#
_symmetry.space_group_name_H-M   'P 1'
#
loop_
_entity.id
_entity.type
_entity.pdbx_description
1 polymer ?
#
loop_
_entity_poly.entity_id
_entity_poly.type
_entity_poly.pdbx_seq_one_letter_code
_entity_poly.pdbx_strand_id
1 'polypeptide(L)'
;MIIPTIGVAFHITWLRRHVRVDLFHNLAVCCWISANSIWMIGEFFFDDKLRIPAMVLFVSGLITVAYYYISKSRHPEIDQD
;
A
#
# COMPACT_ATOMS: atom_id res chain seq x y z
N MET A 1 -2.98 -12.08 13.54
CA MET A 1 -2.15 -12.23 12.32
C MET A 1 -1.75 -10.91 11.66
N ILE A 2 -2.30 -9.77 12.10
CA ILE A 2 -1.97 -8.41 11.59
C ILE A 2 -0.51 -7.99 11.84
N ILE A 3 0.02 -8.28 13.03
CA ILE A 3 1.37 -7.85 13.42
C ILE A 3 2.46 -8.47 12.52
N PRO A 4 2.50 -9.79 12.27
CA PRO A 4 3.51 -10.36 11.40
C PRO A 4 3.37 -9.91 9.94
N THR A 5 2.16 -9.68 9.42
CA THR A 5 1.96 -9.24 8.03
C THR A 5 2.39 -7.79 7.80
N ILE A 6 2.03 -6.86 8.69
CA ILE A 6 2.49 -5.47 8.61
C ILE A 6 4.02 -5.41 8.76
N GLY A 7 4.58 -6.18 9.70
CA GLY A 7 6.03 -6.23 9.92
C GLY A 7 6.80 -6.68 8.68
N VAL A 8 6.35 -7.76 8.02
CA VAL A 8 6.98 -8.26 6.79
C VAL A 8 6.81 -7.25 5.63
N ALA A 9 5.64 -6.65 5.49
CA ALA A 9 5.39 -5.67 4.43
C ALA A 9 6.32 -4.43 4.54
N PHE A 10 6.45 -3.89 5.75
CA PHE A 10 7.38 -2.79 6.02
C PHE A 10 8.85 -3.21 5.83
N HIS A 11 9.20 -4.43 6.24
CA HIS A 11 10.55 -4.96 6.03
C HIS A 11 10.91 -5.08 4.54
N ILE A 12 10.00 -5.58 3.71
CA ILE A 12 10.19 -5.66 2.25
C ILE A 12 10.31 -4.26 1.63
N THR A 13 9.48 -3.32 2.08
CA THR A 13 9.51 -1.92 1.61
C THR A 13 10.85 -1.26 1.96
N TRP A 14 11.35 -1.49 3.17
CA TRP A 14 12.64 -0.99 3.61
C TRP A 14 13.81 -1.57 2.82
N LEU A 15 13.76 -2.88 2.52
CA LEU A 15 14.80 -3.56 1.75
C LEU A 15 14.86 -3.06 0.29
N ARG A 16 13.71 -2.80 -0.33
CA ARG A 16 13.61 -2.35 -1.73
C ARG A 16 13.70 -0.84 -1.91
N ARG A 17 14.08 -0.08 -0.87
CA ARG A 17 14.17 1.40 -0.92
C ARG A 17 15.13 1.96 -1.96
N HIS A 18 16.06 1.14 -2.46
CA HIS A 18 17.03 1.53 -3.47
C HIS A 18 16.38 1.73 -4.85
N VAL A 19 15.26 1.04 -5.12
CA VAL A 19 14.50 1.18 -6.38
C VAL A 19 13.25 1.99 -6.09
N ARG A 20 13.21 3.24 -6.55
CA ARG A 20 12.07 4.15 -6.33
C ARG A 20 10.75 3.55 -6.84
N VAL A 21 10.79 2.83 -7.97
CA VAL A 21 9.65 2.12 -8.58
C VAL A 21 9.05 1.11 -7.59
N ASP A 22 9.88 0.17 -7.11
CA ASP A 22 9.48 -0.84 -6.14
C ASP A 22 9.05 -0.22 -4.80
N LEU A 23 9.67 0.88 -4.38
CA LEU A 23 9.30 1.54 -3.12
C LEU A 23 7.87 2.07 -3.16
N PHE A 24 7.45 2.78 -4.22
CA PHE A 24 6.07 3.27 -4.34
C PHE A 24 5.06 2.12 -4.41
N HIS A 25 5.40 1.05 -5.13
CA HIS A 25 4.55 -0.13 -5.22
C HIS A 25 4.42 -0.84 -3.86
N ASN A 26 5.54 -1.10 -3.18
CA ASN A 26 5.56 -1.75 -1.88
C ASN A 26 4.90 -0.91 -0.79
N LEU A 27 5.02 0.42 -0.85
CA LEU A 27 4.33 1.32 0.05
C LEU A 27 2.81 1.25 -0.13
N ALA A 28 2.32 1.16 -1.36
CA ALA A 28 0.89 0.98 -1.62
C ALA A 28 0.38 -0.37 -1.10
N VAL A 29 1.16 -1.44 -1.27
CA VAL A 29 0.85 -2.76 -0.69
C VAL A 29 0.82 -2.69 0.83
N CYS A 30 1.75 -1.97 1.47
CA CYS A 30 1.70 -1.70 2.92
C CYS A 30 0.41 -0.96 3.32
N CYS A 31 -0.01 0.05 2.56
CA CYS A 31 -1.28 0.74 2.78
C CYS A 31 -2.48 -0.22 2.69
N TRP A 32 -2.50 -1.15 1.72
CA TRP A 32 -3.56 -2.16 1.60
C TRP A 32 -3.59 -3.16 2.74
N ILE A 33 -2.43 -3.64 3.20
CA ILE A 33 -2.34 -4.54 4.35
C ILE A 33 -2.81 -3.81 5.61
N SER A 34 -2.46 -2.53 5.74
CA SER A 34 -2.92 -1.69 6.84
C SER A 34 -4.43 -1.44 6.77
N ALA A 35 -5.00 -1.18 5.59
CA ALA A 35 -6.44 -1.02 5.39
C ALA A 35 -7.23 -2.27 5.82
N ASN A 36 -6.79 -3.46 5.40
CA ASN A 36 -7.40 -4.73 5.82
C ASN A 36 -7.29 -4.94 7.33
N SER A 37 -6.16 -4.55 7.92
CA SER A 37 -5.96 -4.63 9.37
C SER A 37 -6.89 -3.68 10.13
N ILE A 38 -7.06 -2.44 9.65
CA ILE A 38 -7.97 -1.45 10.21
C ILE A 38 -9.43 -1.91 10.09
N TRP A 39 -9.81 -2.51 8.97
CA TRP A 39 -11.14 -3.08 8.80
C TRP A 39 -11.41 -4.17 9.83
N MET A 40 -10.49 -5.13 9.99
CA MET A 40 -10.61 -6.19 10.97
C MET A 40 -10.72 -5.62 12.40
N ILE A 41 -9.88 -4.64 12.77
CA ILE A 41 -9.97 -3.97 14.08
C ILE A 41 -11.33 -3.25 14.25
N GLY A 42 -11.84 -2.65 13.18
CA GLY A 42 -13.14 -1.98 13.16
C GLY A 42 -14.31 -2.92 13.47
N GLU A 43 -14.29 -4.11 12.89
CA GLU A 43 -15.29 -5.16 13.10
C GLU A 43 -15.25 -5.71 14.54
N PHE A 44 -14.05 -5.91 15.11
CA PHE A 44 -13.90 -6.47 16.46
C PHE A 44 -14.07 -5.47 17.61
N PHE A 45 -13.68 -4.20 17.43
CA PHE A 45 -13.58 -3.22 18.53
C PHE A 45 -14.49 -2.00 18.41
N PHE A 46 -15.02 -1.70 17.22
CA PHE A 46 -15.72 -0.43 16.93
C PHE A 46 -17.10 -0.60 16.28
N ASP A 47 -17.71 -1.78 16.36
CA ASP A 47 -19.06 -2.03 15.84
C ASP A 47 -19.17 -1.61 14.36
N ASP A 48 -18.21 -2.05 13.54
CA ASP A 48 -18.13 -1.79 12.09
C ASP A 48 -17.93 -0.33 11.64
N LYS A 49 -17.81 0.65 12.55
CA LYS A 49 -17.68 2.08 12.18
C LYS A 49 -16.42 2.41 11.37
N LEU A 50 -15.38 1.58 11.45
CA LEU A 50 -14.10 1.79 10.74
C LEU A 50 -14.04 1.18 9.34
N ARG A 51 -15.13 0.60 8.84
CA ARG A 51 -15.19 0.04 7.47
C ARG A 51 -15.00 1.09 6.39
N ILE A 52 -15.68 2.23 6.49
CA ILE A 52 -15.57 3.33 5.52
C ILE A 52 -14.14 3.89 5.47
N PRO A 53 -13.50 4.28 6.58
CA PRO A 53 -12.13 4.78 6.53
C PRO A 53 -11.13 3.71 6.04
N ALA A 54 -11.34 2.42 6.35
CA ALA A 54 -10.53 1.34 5.80
C ALA A 54 -10.64 1.24 4.27
N MET A 55 -11.86 1.32 3.71
CA MET A 55 -12.07 1.33 2.26
C MET A 55 -11.45 2.56 1.60
N VAL A 56 -11.53 3.74 2.22
CA VAL A 56 -10.88 4.96 1.71
C VAL A 56 -9.35 4.79 1.67
N LEU A 57 -8.78 4.20 2.72
CA LEU A 57 -7.34 3.87 2.79
C LEU A 57 -6.94 2.82 1.72
N PHE A 58 -7.84 1.89 1.41
CA PHE A 58 -7.61 0.91 0.35
C PHE A 58 -7.59 1.57 -1.03
N VAL A 59 -8.58 2.41 -1.32
CA VAL A 59 -8.68 3.12 -2.59
C VAL A 59 -7.53 4.13 -2.76
N SER A 60 -7.09 4.79 -1.69
CA SER A 60 -5.94 5.70 -1.76
C SER A 60 -4.65 4.97 -2.16
N GLY A 61 -4.41 3.76 -1.62
CA GLY A 61 -3.30 2.91 -2.06
C GLY A 61 -3.37 2.53 -3.54
N LEU A 62 -4.57 2.24 -4.05
CA LEU A 62 -4.80 1.96 -5.47
C LEU A 62 -4.51 3.18 -6.34
N ILE A 63 -4.96 4.36 -5.92
CA ILE A 63 -4.68 5.64 -6.59
C ILE A 63 -3.17 5.90 -6.61
N THR A 64 -2.43 5.61 -5.52
CA THR A 64 -0.97 5.78 -5.49
C THR A 64 -0.27 4.93 -6.55
N VAL A 65 -0.64 3.65 -6.69
CA VAL A 65 -0.06 2.77 -7.74
C VAL A 65 -0.48 3.22 -9.13
N ALA A 66 -1.76 3.54 -9.32
CA ALA A 66 -2.28 3.98 -10.60
C ALA A 66 -1.61 5.29 -11.05
N TYR A 67 -1.48 6.26 -10.14
CA TYR A 67 -0.76 7.51 -10.40
C TYR A 67 0.70 7.26 -10.77
N TYR A 68 1.38 6.39 -10.02
CA TYR A 68 2.75 6.01 -10.32
C TYR A 68 2.88 5.40 -11.73
N TYR A 69 2.00 4.48 -12.10
CA TYR A 69 2.03 3.80 -13.40
C TYR A 69 1.68 4.74 -14.56
N ILE A 70 0.71 5.64 -14.37
CA ILE A 70 0.34 6.67 -15.35
C ILE A 70 1.48 7.70 -15.50
N SER A 71 2.12 8.12 -14.40
CA SER A 71 3.25 9.03 -14.46
C SER A 71 4.45 8.39 -15.15
N LYS A 72 4.67 7.08 -14.95
CA LYS A 72 5.71 6.31 -15.65
C LYS A 72 5.38 6.14 -17.14
N SER A 73 4.13 5.85 -17.51
CA SER A 73 3.76 5.69 -18.92
C SER A 73 3.81 7.00 -19.72
N ARG A 74 3.74 8.15 -19.03
CA ARG A 74 3.87 9.49 -19.63
C ARG A 74 5.33 9.89 -19.93
N HIS A 75 6.30 9.24 -19.29
CA HIS A 75 7.72 9.35 -19.61
C HIS A 75 8.29 7.96 -19.85
N PRO A 76 8.24 7.46 -21.11
CA PRO A 76 9.08 6.34 -21.52
C PRO A 76 10.53 6.83 -21.51
N GLU A 77 11.11 7.04 -20.34
CA GLU A 77 12.56 7.11 -20.22
C GLU A 77 13.08 5.70 -20.52
N ILE A 78 13.92 5.68 -21.55
CA ILE A 78 14.62 4.55 -22.08
C ILE A 78 15.58 4.08 -20.99
N ASP A 79 15.15 3.16 -20.13
CA ASP A 79 16.06 2.46 -19.21
C ASP A 79 16.48 1.16 -19.90
N GLN A 80 17.51 1.29 -20.74
CA GLN A 80 18.49 0.23 -20.92
C GLN A 80 19.36 0.25 -19.66
N ASP A 81 19.22 -0.76 -18.79
CA ASP A 81 20.31 -1.38 -18.01
C ASP A 81 19.78 -2.60 -17.23
#